data_AF-A0A7W1FTP0-F1
#
_entry.id   AF-A0A7W1FTP0-F1
#
_cell.length_a   1.000
_cell.length_b   1.000
_cell.length_c   1.000
_cell.angle_alpha   90.00
_cell.angle_beta   90.00
_cell.angle_gamma   90.00
#
_symmetry.space_group_name_H-M   'P 1'
#
loop_
_entity.id
_entity.type
_entity.pdbx_description
1 polymer ?
#
loop_
_entity_poly.entity_id
_entity_poly.type
_entity_poly.pdbx_seq_one_letter_code
_entity_poly.pdbx_strand_id
1 'polypeptide(L)' 'MRGDPRQRLIDIQRISLDPVYQGFSGIVVELLREGDSYVVLQSAEVTGNRLLRFVTASKERAIEVFEREKGVSEVG' A
#
# COMPACT_ATOMS: atom_id res chain seq x y z
N MET A 1 -5.85 -13.95 -1.06
CA MET A 1 -4.79 -13.41 -0.18
C MET A 1 -4.88 -14.12 1.17
N ARG A 2 -3.94 -15.02 1.49
CA ARG A 2 -3.80 -15.52 2.88
C ARG A 2 -2.92 -14.51 3.61
N GLY A 3 -3.51 -13.69 4.47
CA GLY A 3 -2.76 -12.81 5.35
C GLY A 3 -1.97 -13.64 6.35
N ASP A 4 -0.74 -13.21 6.66
CA ASP A 4 -0.07 -13.70 7.86
C ASP A 4 -1.01 -13.43 9.05
N PRO A 5 -1.34 -14.41 9.91
CA PRO A 5 -2.20 -14.17 11.06
C PRO A 5 -1.65 -13.12 12.05
N ARG A 6 -0.38 -12.72 11.91
CA ARG A 6 0.25 -11.62 12.64
C ARG A 6 0.07 -10.24 11.99
N GLN A 7 -0.44 -10.21 10.76
CA GLN A 7 -0.77 -8.99 10.03
C GLN A 7 -2.23 -8.61 10.28
N ARG A 8 -2.44 -7.42 10.83
CA ARG A 8 -3.77 -6.79 10.91
C ARG A 8 -3.83 -5.62 9.94
N LEU A 9 -4.78 -5.66 9.01
CA LEU A 9 -5.09 -4.52 8.15
C LEU A 9 -5.62 -3.36 9.00
N ILE A 10 -4.98 -2.20 8.86
CA ILE A 10 -5.41 -0.93 9.48
C ILE A 10 -6.19 -0.12 8.47
N ASP A 11 -5.63 0.08 7.28
CA ASP A 11 -6.25 0.86 6.20
C ASP A 11 -5.79 0.38 4.82
N ILE A 12 -6.56 0.68 3.78
CA ILE A 12 -6.31 0.31 2.40
C ILE A 12 -6.84 1.38 1.44
N GLN A 13 -5.99 1.84 0.53
CA GLN A 13 -6.38 2.67 -0.60
C GLN A 13 -6.15 1.91 -1.90
N ARG A 14 -7.13 1.98 -2.80
CA ARG A 14 -6.95 1.58 -4.21
C ARG A 14 -6.80 2.83 -5.05
N ILE A 15 -5.77 2.87 -5.87
CA ILE A 15 -5.52 3.93 -6.84
C ILE A 15 -5.69 3.31 -8.21
N SER A 16 -6.78 3.67 -8.88
CA SER A 16 -6.98 3.31 -10.28
C SER A 16 -6.08 4.18 -11.16
N LEU A 17 -5.40 3.54 -12.10
CA LEU A 17 -4.68 4.24 -13.17
C LEU A 17 -5.47 4.06 -14.46
N ASP A 18 -5.38 5.02 -15.38
CA ASP A 18 -5.97 4.87 -16.70
C ASP A 18 -5.28 3.69 -17.42
N PRO A 19 -6.01 2.62 -17.76
CA PRO A 19 -5.45 1.39 -18.33
C PRO A 19 -4.78 1.60 -19.70
N VAL A 20 -4.94 2.77 -20.34
CA VAL A 20 -4.26 3.12 -21.60
C VAL A 20 -2.73 3.09 -21.47
N TYR A 21 -2.18 3.29 -20.26
CA TYR A 21 -0.74 3.16 -20.01
C TYR A 21 -0.36 1.73 -19.55
N GLN A 22 0.11 0.92 -20.51
CA GLN A 22 0.91 -0.30 -20.28
C GLN A 22 0.24 -1.46 -19.51
N GLY A 23 -1.09 -1.52 -19.45
CA GLY A 23 -1.80 -2.65 -18.84
C GLY A 23 -1.70 -2.72 -17.31
N PHE A 24 -1.30 -1.61 -16.68
CA PHE A 24 -1.29 -1.46 -15.23
C PHE A 24 -2.62 -0.82 -14.79
N SER A 25 -3.55 -1.60 -14.22
CA SER A 25 -4.89 -1.09 -13.85
C SER A 25 -4.88 -0.15 -12.64
N GLY A 26 -3.82 -0.24 -11.82
CA GLY A 26 -3.77 0.47 -10.56
C GLY A 26 -2.81 -0.15 -9.56
N ILE A 27 -2.73 0.51 -8.42
CA ILE A 27 -1.99 0.06 -7.26
C ILE A 27 -2.90 -0.01 -6.04
N VAL A 28 -2.57 -0.92 -5.14
CA VAL A 28 -3.18 -1.04 -3.82
C VAL A 28 -2.11 -0.65 -2.81
N VAL A 29 -2.42 0.32 -1.96
CA VAL A 29 -1.58 0.73 -0.82
C VAL A 29 -2.27 0.26 0.45
N GLU A 30 -1.60 -0.55 1.25
CA GLU A 30 -2.11 -1.11 2.50
C GLU A 30 -1.27 -0.63 3.67
N LEU A 31 -1.93 -0.21 4.74
CA LEU A 31 -1.31 0.04 6.04
C LEU A 31 -1.65 -1.13 6.97
N LEU A 32 -0.62 -1.82 7.45
CA LEU A 32 -0.74 -3.04 8.27
C LEU A 32 -0.06 -2.85 9.62
N ARG A 33 -0.54 -3.54 10.65
CA ARG A 33 0.20 -3.84 11.89
C ARG A 33 0.81 -5.23 11.77
N GLU A 34 2.12 -5.36 11.96
CA GLU A 34 2.86 -6.63 12.06
C GLU A 34 3.57 -6.71 13.41
N GLY A 35 3.00 -7.45 14.36
CA GLY A 35 3.56 -7.55 15.71
C GLY A 35 3.71 -6.17 16.36
N ASP A 36 4.95 -5.72 16.58
CA ASP A 36 5.27 -4.39 17.14
C ASP A 36 5.58 -3.31 16.09
N SER A 37 5.52 -3.66 14.81
CA SER A 37 5.79 -2.76 13.70
C SER A 37 4.53 -2.43 12.89
N TYR A 38 4.65 -1.38 12.10
CA TYR A 38 3.70 -0.97 11.07
C TYR A 38 4.35 -1.12 9.70
N VAL A 39 3.55 -1.52 8.72
CA VAL A 39 4.00 -1.75 7.35
C VAL A 39 3.12 -0.98 6.39
N VAL A 40 3.74 -0.24 5.47
CA VAL A 40 3.07 0.27 4.28
C VAL A 40 3.50 -0.61 3.11
N LEU A 41 2.53 -1.29 2.51
CA LEU A 41 2.75 -2.20 1.39
C LEU A 41 2.04 -1.65 0.15
N GLN A 42 2.77 -1.53 -0.95
CA GLN A 42 2.21 -1.21 -2.24
C GLN A 42 2.28 -2.43 -3.14
N SER A 43 1.16 -2.79 -3.74
CA SER A 43 1.04 -3.92 -4.66
C SER A 43 0.37 -3.50 -5.97
N ALA A 44 0.74 -4.13 -7.07
CA ALA A 44 0.00 -4.02 -8.32
C ALA A 44 -1.38 -4.66 -8.17
N GLU A 45 -2.44 -3.96 -8.57
CA GLU A 45 -3.83 -4.39 -8.30
C GLU A 45 -4.18 -5.73 -8.95
N VAL A 46 -3.78 -5.95 -10.22
CA VAL A 46 -4.14 -7.17 -10.98
C VAL A 46 -3.31 -8.38 -10.55
N THR A 47 -2.01 -8.19 -10.37
CA THR A 47 -1.07 -9.30 -10.16
C THR A 47 -0.80 -9.58 -8.68
N GLY A 48 -1.05 -8.60 -7.81
CA GLY A 48 -0.66 -8.64 -6.41
C GLY A 48 0.87 -8.57 -6.20
N ASN A 49 1.63 -8.26 -7.25
CA ASN A 49 3.08 -8.12 -7.15
C ASN A 49 3.42 -6.98 -6.20
N ARG A 50 4.25 -7.27 -5.19
CA ARG A 50 4.72 -6.27 -4.23
C ARG A 50 5.69 -5.32 -4.95
N LEU A 51 5.33 -4.05 -4.99
CA LEU A 51 6.11 -2.99 -5.61
C LEU A 51 7.03 -2.32 -4.58
N LEU A 52 6.46 -1.98 -3.41
CA LEU A 52 7.19 -1.33 -2.33
C LEU A 52 6.73 -1.88 -0.98
N ARG A 53 7.68 -1.96 -0.04
CA ARG A 53 7.40 -2.30 1.36
C ARG A 53 8.24 -1.42 2.28
N PHE A 54 7.56 -0.62 3.08
CA PHE A 54 8.15 0.20 4.13
C PHE A 54 7.75 -0.35 5.50
N VAL A 55 8.71 -0.42 6.44
CA VAL A 55 8.49 -0.95 7.80
C VAL A 55 9.02 0.03 8.83
N THR A 56 8.25 0.27 9.88
CA THR A 56 8.63 1.16 10.98
C THR A 56 7.95 0.76 12.29
N ALA A 57 8.59 1.01 13.42
CA ALA A 57 7.94 0.87 14.73
C ALA A 57 7.03 2.05 15.07
N SER A 58 7.23 3.23 14.46
CA SER A 58 6.40 4.42 14.69
C SER A 58 5.14 4.38 13.84
N LYS A 59 3.98 4.49 14.51
CA LYS A 59 2.66 4.57 13.87
C LYS A 59 2.56 5.83 13.01
N GLU A 60 3.03 6.95 13.54
CA GLU A 60 2.95 8.27 12.92
C GLU A 60 3.70 8.28 11.58
N ARG A 61 4.93 7.75 11.55
CA ARG A 61 5.70 7.62 10.31
C ARG A 61 5.03 6.68 9.29
N ALA A 62 4.40 5.61 9.77
CA ALA A 62 3.68 4.70 8.88
C ALA A 62 2.45 5.38 8.26
N ILE A 63 1.72 6.18 9.03
CA ILE A 63 0.61 7.00 8.52
C ILE A 63 1.14 8.04 7.53
N GLU A 64 2.20 8.77 7.85
CA GLU A 64 2.79 9.76 6.94
C GLU A 64 3.15 9.17 5.57
N VAL A 65 3.82 8.01 5.56
CA VAL A 65 4.16 7.31 4.32
C VAL A 65 2.89 6.84 3.60
N PHE A 66 1.92 6.25 4.31
CA PHE A 66 0.65 5.82 3.71
C PHE A 66 -0.11 6.98 3.04
N GLU A 67 -0.25 8.11 3.73
CA GLU A 67 -0.89 9.32 3.19
C GLU A 67 -0.14 9.86 1.97
N ARG A 68 1.20 9.81 1.99
CA ARG A 68 2.01 10.21 0.84
C ARG A 68 1.80 9.29 -0.36
N GLU A 69 1.92 7.98 -0.17
CA GLU A 69 1.80 7.01 -1.27
C GLU A 69 0.37 6.97 -1.85
N LYS A 70 -0.66 7.25 -1.03
CA LYS A 70 -2.04 7.32 -1.52
C LYS A 70 -2.37 8.62 -2.28
N GLY A 71 -1.60 9.68 -2.05
CA GLY A 71 -1.81 11.03 -2.61
C GLY A 71 -1.08 11.32 -3.92
N VAL A 72 -0.30 10.38 -4.47
CA VAL A 72 0.49 10.59 -5.71
C VAL A 72 -0.38 10.71 -6.98
N SER A 73 -1.72 10.67 -6.87
CA SER A 73 -2.64 10.81 -8.00
C SER A 73 -2.97 12.24 -8.45
N GLU A 74 -2.40 13.30 -7.86
CA GLU A 74 -2.66 14.70 -8.29
C GLU A 74 -1.49 15.38 -9.02
N VAL A 75 -0.70 14.64 -9.81
CA VAL A 75 0.22 15.28 -10.77
C VAL A 75 0.12 14.60 -12.14
N GLY A 76 -0.65 15.23 -13.02
CA GLY A 76 -0.88 14.83 -14.41
C GLY A 76 -1.96 15.67 -15.05
#